data_AF-A0A731YZ40-F1
#
_entry.id   AF-A0A731YZ40-F1
#
_cell.length_a   1.000
_cell.length_b   1.000
_cell.length_c   1.000
_cell.angle_alpha   90.00
_cell.angle_beta   90.00
_cell.angle_gamma   90.00
#
_symmetry.space_group_name_H-M   'P 1'
#
loop_
_entity.id
_entity.type
_entity.pdbx_description
1 polymer ?
#
loop_
_entity_poly.entity_id
_entity_poly.type
_entity_poly.pdbx_seq_one_letter_code
_entity_poly.pdbx_strand_id
1 'polypeptide(L)'
;ALHVSWTNLKDTQAIDERRVTFLGFDAATEARYLGYVRFMVNIEGRYTHFDAGTHGFNAQTPMWEKYQRMLNVWHACPRQYHLSANEINQIINA
;
A
#
# COMPACT_ATOMS: atom_id res chain seq x y z
N ALA A 1 6.87 -4.31 -0.86
CA ALA A 1 6.56 -5.75 -0.81
C ALA A 1 5.50 -6.15 -1.84
N LEU A 2 4.25 -5.66 -1.71
CA LEU A 2 3.15 -6.00 -2.63
C LEU A 2 3.44 -5.62 -4.08
N HIS A 3 3.68 -4.34 -4.38
CA HIS A 3 3.95 -3.88 -5.75
C HIS A 3 5.08 -4.66 -6.43
N VAL A 4 6.24 -4.79 -5.76
CA VAL A 4 7.38 -5.57 -6.27
C VAL A 4 7.04 -7.05 -6.50
N SER A 5 6.25 -7.67 -5.62
CA SER A 5 5.86 -9.06 -5.81
C SER A 5 4.90 -9.21 -6.99
N TRP A 6 3.95 -8.28 -7.12
CA TRP A 6 3.01 -8.21 -8.23
C TRP A 6 3.71 -8.02 -9.59
N THR A 7 4.66 -7.09 -9.70
CA THR A 7 5.42 -6.86 -10.95
C THR A 7 6.26 -8.08 -11.39
N ASN A 8 6.55 -9.01 -10.47
CA ASN A 8 7.30 -10.23 -10.75
C ASN A 8 6.40 -11.45 -11.06
N LEU A 9 5.07 -11.30 -11.02
CA LEU A 9 4.16 -12.36 -11.42
C LEU A 9 4.23 -12.59 -12.93
N LYS A 10 4.12 -13.85 -13.35
CA LYS A 10 4.04 -14.21 -14.77
C LYS A 10 2.73 -13.73 -15.42
N ASP A 11 1.66 -13.67 -14.62
CA ASP A 11 0.35 -13.18 -15.03
C ASP A 11 -0.17 -12.20 -13.97
N THR A 12 -0.25 -10.93 -14.37
CA THR A 12 -0.70 -9.82 -13.54
C THR A 12 -2.16 -9.42 -13.81
N GLN A 13 -2.80 -9.96 -14.87
CA GLN A 13 -4.10 -9.48 -15.35
C GLN A 13 -5.23 -9.68 -14.33
N ALA A 14 -5.07 -10.63 -13.40
CA ALA A 14 -6.05 -10.91 -12.36
C ALA A 14 -6.05 -9.88 -11.20
N ILE A 15 -5.02 -9.03 -11.07
CA ILE A 15 -4.88 -8.09 -9.96
C ILE A 15 -4.61 -6.69 -10.53
N ASP A 16 -5.58 -5.81 -10.39
CA ASP A 16 -5.45 -4.39 -10.75
C ASP A 16 -4.32 -3.71 -9.96
N GLU A 17 -3.41 -3.04 -10.66
CA GLU A 17 -2.29 -2.27 -10.13
C GLU A 17 -2.72 -1.28 -9.04
N ARG A 18 -3.90 -0.66 -9.19
CA ARG A 18 -4.44 0.27 -8.20
C ARG A 18 -4.62 -0.37 -6.83
N ARG A 19 -4.86 -1.68 -6.77
CA ARG A 19 -5.04 -2.43 -5.51
C ARG A 19 -3.73 -2.75 -4.80
N VAL A 20 -2.61 -2.72 -5.52
CA VAL A 20 -1.26 -2.92 -4.97
C VAL A 20 -0.47 -1.61 -4.83
N THR A 21 -1.10 -0.48 -5.13
CA THR A 21 -0.57 0.87 -4.97
C THR A 21 -0.99 1.47 -3.64
N PHE A 22 -0.06 2.15 -2.96
CA PHE A 22 -0.33 2.82 -1.69
C PHE A 22 -1.06 4.15 -1.92
N LEU A 23 -2.32 4.23 -1.49
CA LEU A 23 -3.17 5.41 -1.71
C LEU A 23 -2.96 6.52 -0.66
N GLY A 24 -2.31 6.20 0.46
CA GLY A 24 -2.13 7.11 1.59
C GLY A 24 -3.28 7.09 2.60
N PHE A 25 -3.58 8.24 3.20
CA PHE A 25 -4.52 8.39 4.33
C PHE A 25 -5.50 9.53 4.09
N ASP A 26 -6.61 9.52 4.81
CA ASP A 26 -7.62 10.58 4.74
C ASP A 26 -7.13 11.90 5.34
N ALA A 27 -7.23 12.99 4.57
CA ALA A 27 -6.88 14.31 5.08
C ALA A 27 -7.84 14.80 6.19
N ALA A 28 -9.12 14.38 6.18
CA ALA A 28 -10.11 14.88 7.12
C ALA A 28 -10.02 14.21 8.51
N THR A 29 -9.85 12.89 8.55
CA THR A 29 -9.86 12.09 9.79
C THR A 29 -8.49 11.54 10.20
N GLU A 30 -7.53 11.49 9.28
CA GLU A 30 -6.22 10.83 9.46
C GLU A 30 -5.03 11.77 9.19
N ALA A 31 -5.24 13.09 9.36
CA ALA A 31 -4.29 14.14 8.99
C ALA A 31 -2.86 13.94 9.52
N ARG A 32 -2.71 13.40 10.74
CA ARG A 32 -1.38 13.10 11.33
C ARG A 32 -0.63 12.02 10.55
N TYR A 33 -1.32 10.97 10.11
CA TYR A 33 -0.72 9.89 9.31
C TYR A 33 -0.36 10.38 7.92
N LEU A 34 -1.24 11.17 7.28
CA LEU A 34 -0.96 11.81 6.00
C LEU A 34 0.25 12.74 6.07
N GLY A 35 0.32 13.58 7.11
CA GLY A 35 1.46 14.47 7.35
C GLY A 35 2.77 13.70 7.50
N TYR A 36 2.75 12.58 8.23
CA TYR A 36 3.93 11.74 8.38
C TYR A 36 4.35 11.06 7.08
N VAL A 37 3.42 10.58 6.25
CA VAL A 37 3.73 10.07 4.90
C VAL A 37 4.44 11.13 4.08
N ARG A 38 3.91 12.35 4.03
CA ARG A 38 4.51 13.45 3.26
C ARG A 38 5.88 13.86 3.80
N PHE A 39 6.07 13.85 5.12
CA PHE A 39 7.37 14.08 5.73
C PHE A 39 8.38 13.02 5.30
N MET A 40 8.03 11.74 5.41
CA MET A 40 8.91 10.63 5.03
C MET A 40 9.28 10.63 3.54
N VAL A 41 8.37 11.06 2.67
CA VAL A 41 8.62 11.10 1.22
C VAL A 41 9.39 12.37 0.81
N ASN A 42 8.90 13.54 1.22
CA ASN A 42 9.38 14.82 0.68
C ASN A 42 10.57 15.39 1.45
N ILE A 43 10.71 15.05 2.74
CA ILE A 43 11.79 15.57 3.59
C ILE A 43 12.87 14.50 3.77
N GLU A 44 12.49 13.30 4.19
CA GLU A 44 13.44 12.20 4.42
C GLU A 44 13.87 11.47 3.12
N GLY A 45 13.19 11.74 2.00
CA GLY A 45 13.55 11.17 0.70
C GLY A 45 13.31 9.66 0.57
N ARG A 46 12.43 9.07 1.42
CA ARG A 46 12.13 7.64 1.39
C ARG A 46 10.87 7.36 0.56
N TYR A 47 10.87 6.26 -0.20
CA TYR A 47 9.74 5.87 -1.06
C TYR A 47 9.38 6.91 -2.15
N THR A 48 10.35 7.69 -2.61
CA THR A 48 10.17 8.74 -3.65
C THR A 48 9.67 8.23 -5.01
N HIS A 49 9.74 6.92 -5.24
CA HIS A 49 9.23 6.25 -6.44
C HIS A 49 7.74 5.85 -6.32
N PHE A 50 7.10 6.08 -5.18
CA PHE A 50 5.68 5.79 -5.02
C PHE A 50 4.85 6.83 -5.77
N ASP A 51 3.80 6.38 -6.44
CA ASP A 51 2.81 7.28 -7.04
C ASP A 51 2.05 8.02 -5.93
N ALA A 52 2.21 9.34 -5.90
CA ALA A 52 1.53 10.21 -4.95
C ALA A 52 0.05 10.46 -5.33
N GLY A 53 -0.37 10.05 -6.53
CA GLY A 53 -1.68 10.36 -7.09
C GLY A 53 -1.91 11.86 -7.25
N THR A 54 -3.13 12.24 -7.61
CA THR A 54 -3.50 13.64 -7.90
C THR A 54 -3.57 14.54 -6.65
N HIS A 55 -3.67 13.96 -5.46
CA HIS A 55 -3.85 14.69 -4.19
C HIS A 55 -2.71 14.46 -3.18
N GLY A 56 -1.56 13.94 -3.63
CA GLY A 56 -0.36 13.79 -2.79
C GLY A 56 -0.59 12.89 -1.57
N PHE A 57 -0.94 11.64 -1.80
CA PHE A 57 -1.27 10.60 -0.80
C PHE A 57 -2.53 10.87 0.05
N ASN A 58 -3.39 11.82 -0.34
CA ASN A 58 -4.69 11.95 0.29
C ASN A 58 -5.65 10.90 -0.31
N ALA A 59 -5.98 9.87 0.48
CA ALA A 59 -6.85 8.78 0.05
C ALA A 59 -8.34 9.18 0.00
N GLN A 60 -8.72 10.31 0.61
CA GLN A 60 -10.10 10.84 0.70
C GLN A 60 -11.11 9.87 1.36
N THR A 61 -10.61 8.83 2.03
CA THR A 61 -11.39 7.87 2.81
C THR A 61 -10.49 7.27 3.89
N PRO A 62 -10.99 6.97 5.11
CA PRO A 62 -10.16 6.42 6.18
C PRO A 62 -9.55 5.06 5.79
N MET A 63 -8.24 4.92 5.96
CA MET A 63 -7.51 3.71 5.55
C MET A 63 -6.81 2.99 6.69
N TRP A 64 -6.69 3.59 7.88
CA TRP A 64 -5.96 3.06 9.01
C TRP A 64 -6.38 1.62 9.37
N GLU A 65 -7.67 1.39 9.64
CA GLU A 65 -8.17 0.07 10.02
C GLU A 65 -7.96 -0.98 8.92
N LYS A 66 -8.12 -0.57 7.65
CA LYS A 66 -7.87 -1.43 6.50
C LYS A 66 -6.40 -1.84 6.46
N TYR A 67 -5.47 -0.90 6.58
CA TYR A 67 -4.05 -1.21 6.59
C TYR A 67 -3.64 -2.08 7.78
N GLN A 68 -4.26 -1.92 8.95
CA GLN A 68 -4.02 -2.82 10.09
C GLN A 68 -4.40 -4.27 9.75
N ARG A 69 -5.56 -4.52 9.12
CA ARG A 69 -5.94 -5.87 8.68
C ARG A 69 -5.00 -6.42 7.61
N MET A 70 -4.61 -5.60 6.64
CA MET A 70 -3.63 -5.98 5.62
C MET A 70 -2.28 -6.36 6.24
N LEU A 71 -1.80 -5.58 7.21
CA LEU A 71 -0.55 -5.86 7.93
C LEU A 71 -0.63 -7.17 8.72
N ASN A 72 -1.75 -7.46 9.36
CA ASN A 72 -1.94 -8.73 10.08
C ASN A 72 -1.78 -9.94 9.14
N VAL A 73 -2.41 -9.90 7.97
CA VAL A 73 -2.28 -10.98 6.97
C VAL A 73 -0.85 -11.04 6.43
N TRP A 74 -0.23 -9.89 6.11
CA TRP A 74 1.12 -9.85 5.58
C TRP A 74 2.18 -10.36 6.57
N HIS A 75 2.05 -10.04 7.86
CA HIS A 75 2.93 -10.57 8.91
C HIS A 75 2.73 -12.07 9.15
N ALA A 76 1.53 -12.59 8.88
CA ALA A 76 1.25 -14.03 8.96
C ALA A 76 1.78 -14.82 7.75
N CYS A 77 2.12 -14.17 6.63
CA CYS A 77 2.74 -14.84 5.48
C CYS A 77 4.12 -15.41 5.88
N PRO A 78 4.47 -16.64 5.47
CA PRO A 78 5.78 -17.23 5.75
C PRO A 78 6.96 -16.41 5.19
N ARG A 79 6.71 -15.62 4.14
CA ARG A 79 7.64 -14.65 3.56
C ARG A 79 6.90 -13.36 3.26
N GLN A 80 7.57 -12.22 3.48
CA GLN A 80 6.99 -10.90 3.28
C GLN A 80 7.28 -10.30 1.88
N TYR A 81 8.16 -10.94 1.11
CA TYR A 81 8.59 -10.54 -0.24
C TYR A 81 8.48 -11.74 -1.19
N HIS A 82 8.44 -11.47 -2.49
CA HIS A 82 8.21 -12.49 -3.53
C HIS A 82 6.92 -13.27 -3.28
N LEU A 83 5.86 -12.54 -2.93
CA LEU A 83 4.54 -13.07 -2.62
C LEU A 83 3.90 -13.68 -3.89
N SER A 84 3.22 -14.80 -3.72
CA SER A 84 2.36 -15.38 -4.75
C SER A 84 1.12 -14.52 -4.99
N ALA A 85 0.46 -14.71 -6.14
CA ALA A 85 -0.81 -14.05 -6.44
C ALA A 85 -1.90 -14.33 -5.38
N ASN A 86 -1.90 -15.53 -4.79
CA ASN A 86 -2.83 -15.89 -3.72
C ASN A 86 -2.55 -15.09 -2.43
N GLU A 87 -1.30 -14.97 -2.01
CA GLU A 87 -0.92 -14.17 -0.84
C GLU A 87 -1.22 -12.68 -1.06
N ILE A 88 -0.93 -12.15 -2.24
CA ILE A 88 -1.29 -10.77 -2.59
C ILE A 88 -2.79 -10.55 -2.47
N ASN A 89 -3.60 -11.46 -3.04
CA ASN A 89 -5.06 -11.39 -2.94
C ASN A 89 -5.57 -11.49 -1.50
N GLN A 90 -4.99 -12.36 -0.67
CA GLN A 90 -5.36 -12.44 0.75
C GLN A 90 -5.08 -11.13 1.48
N ILE A 91 -3.93 -10.49 1.22
CA ILE A 91 -3.57 -9.22 1.86
C ILE A 91 -4.50 -8.10 1.42
N ILE A 92 -4.72 -7.89 0.12
CA ILE A 92 -5.52 -6.76 -0.38
C ILE A 92 -7.04 -6.89 -0.14
N ASN A 93 -7.52 -8.08 0.26
CA ASN A 93 -8.92 -8.36 0.59
C ASN A 93 -9.18 -8.46 2.11
N ALA A 94 -8.19 -8.16 2.96
CA ALA A 94 -8.30 -8.24 4.41
C ALA A 94 -9.24 -7.18 5.04
#